data_AF-A0A7H8JTB2-F1
#
_entry.id   AF-A0A7H8JTB2-F1
#
_cell.length_a   1.000
_cell.length_b   1.000
_cell.length_c   1.000
_cell.angle_alpha   90.00
_cell.angle_beta   90.00
_cell.angle_gamma   90.00
#
_symmetry.space_group_name_H-M   'P 1'
#
loop_
_entity.id
_entity.type
_entity.pdbx_description
1 polymer ?
#
loop_
_entity_poly.entity_id
_entity_poly.type
_entity_poly.pdbx_seq_one_letter_code
_entity_poly.pdbx_strand_id
1 'polypeptide(L)'
;MTSTRRTLTKHSDVVRAARAARGGWVLAGVYASTEAGRGAARRIPRAERMPAYAPAGTFEAYDARHEDGTAVWVRYTAGLPKPAPRPTSMTYRVCDRGTGSGYVGVSVRSIVLSAECPRCGGPRGSAVPQRFHEDGDWYTVDKWDNPCGHVDTYTSVLAEYLRDRKLALDALRDHADLDEVGDGEYDEPVALLNALALVLRSASARDASRFLELGGYGEAGRRVEEERTARETRMTLRDAARYLPELAAARDACTKCDGGWVDYRGRDGEFVSLRCGTCRREARAHA
;
A
#
# COMPACT_ATOMS: atom_id res chain seq x y z
N MET A 1 -14.32 -18.53 26.55
CA MET A 1 -13.04 -18.80 25.88
C MET A 1 -12.85 -20.30 25.82
N THR A 2 -13.23 -20.94 24.71
CA THR A 2 -13.07 -22.38 24.51
C THR A 2 -11.58 -22.65 24.29
N SER A 3 -10.93 -23.31 25.24
CA SER A 3 -9.54 -23.76 25.09
C SER A 3 -9.46 -24.70 23.89
N THR A 4 -9.04 -24.19 22.74
CA THR A 4 -8.80 -24.97 21.52
C THR A 4 -7.75 -26.01 21.84
N ARG A 5 -8.18 -27.27 21.99
CA ARG A 5 -7.32 -28.41 22.29
C ARG A 5 -6.22 -28.43 21.22
N ARG A 6 -4.98 -28.20 21.62
CA ARG A 6 -3.84 -28.16 20.69
C ARG A 6 -3.69 -29.53 20.04
N THR A 7 -4.07 -29.64 18.79
CA THR A 7 -3.78 -30.82 17.98
C THR A 7 -2.27 -30.88 17.81
N LEU A 8 -1.63 -31.89 18.41
CA LEU A 8 -0.21 -32.17 18.20
C LEU A 8 0.04 -32.32 16.70
N THR A 9 0.83 -31.43 16.14
CA THR A 9 1.20 -31.48 14.72
C THR A 9 1.98 -32.77 14.45
N LYS A 10 1.44 -33.62 13.57
CA LYS A 10 2.15 -34.78 13.05
C LYS A 10 3.12 -34.33 11.96
N HIS A 11 4.37 -34.06 12.33
CA HIS A 11 5.41 -33.59 11.39
C HIS A 11 5.63 -34.51 10.18
N SER A 12 5.36 -35.81 10.31
CA SER A 12 5.39 -36.76 9.17
C SER A 12 4.38 -36.39 8.08
N ASP A 13 3.19 -35.92 8.45
CA ASP A 13 2.15 -35.52 7.50
C ASP A 13 2.52 -34.22 6.80
N VAL A 14 3.08 -33.26 7.55
CA VAL A 14 3.62 -32.00 7.00
C VAL A 14 4.72 -32.30 5.98
N VAL A 15 5.67 -33.19 6.31
CA VAL A 15 6.77 -33.56 5.43
C VAL A 15 6.25 -34.21 4.15
N ARG A 16 5.27 -35.11 4.25
CA ARG A 16 4.61 -35.72 3.09
C ARG A 16 3.95 -34.66 2.21
N ALA A 17 3.23 -33.71 2.78
CA ALA A 17 2.61 -32.60 2.06
C ALA A 17 3.65 -31.69 1.38
N ALA A 18 4.73 -31.32 2.09
CA ALA A 18 5.80 -30.48 1.54
C ALA A 18 6.56 -31.17 0.40
N ARG A 19 6.76 -32.50 0.48
CA ARG A 19 7.34 -33.29 -0.62
C ARG A 19 6.41 -33.38 -1.83
N ALA A 20 5.10 -33.45 -1.62
CA ALA A 20 4.13 -33.40 -2.71
C ALA A 20 4.11 -32.02 -3.39
N ALA A 21 4.20 -30.95 -2.60
CA ALA A 21 4.28 -29.56 -3.08
C ALA A 21 5.74 -29.10 -3.25
N ARG A 22 6.55 -29.80 -4.07
CA ARG A 22 7.99 -29.49 -4.24
C ARG A 22 8.22 -28.00 -4.56
N GLY A 23 9.05 -27.33 -3.76
CA GLY A 23 9.32 -25.89 -3.86
C GLY A 23 8.23 -24.96 -3.30
N GLY A 24 7.02 -25.48 -3.09
CA GLY A 24 5.91 -24.79 -2.45
C GLY A 24 6.00 -24.80 -0.93
N TRP A 25 5.41 -23.80 -0.30
CA TRP A 25 5.37 -23.64 1.15
C TRP A 25 4.15 -24.32 1.75
N VAL A 26 4.36 -25.04 2.85
CA VAL A 26 3.35 -25.74 3.62
C VAL A 26 3.46 -25.32 5.09
N LEU A 27 2.32 -25.12 5.75
CA LEU A 27 2.29 -24.80 7.18
C LEU A 27 2.73 -26.03 7.98
N ALA A 28 3.84 -25.92 8.71
CA ALA A 28 4.31 -26.97 9.61
C ALA A 28 3.63 -26.93 10.98
N GLY A 29 3.11 -25.79 11.42
CA GLY A 29 2.36 -25.68 12.67
C GLY A 29 2.42 -24.27 13.25
N VAL A 30 1.56 -24.01 14.23
CA VAL A 30 1.52 -22.73 14.97
C VAL A 30 1.95 -22.99 16.41
N TYR A 31 3.02 -22.31 16.83
CA TYR A 31 3.64 -22.45 18.13
C TYR A 31 3.15 -21.35 19.07
N ALA A 32 3.07 -21.66 20.37
CA ALA A 32 2.56 -20.74 21.41
C ALA A 32 3.35 -19.44 21.54
N SER A 33 4.65 -19.54 21.36
CA SER A 33 5.59 -18.46 21.58
C SER A 33 6.51 -18.30 20.38
N THR A 34 7.00 -17.07 20.24
CA THR A 34 7.96 -16.69 19.20
C THR A 34 9.25 -17.49 19.33
N GLU A 35 9.74 -17.74 20.54
CA GLU A 35 10.95 -18.53 20.79
C GLU A 35 10.79 -19.97 20.30
N ALA A 36 9.63 -20.58 20.58
CA ALA A 36 9.35 -21.96 20.18
C ALA A 36 9.24 -22.08 18.65
N GLY A 37 8.50 -21.18 18.00
CA GLY A 37 8.36 -21.14 16.54
C GLY A 37 9.69 -20.89 15.83
N ARG A 38 10.43 -19.85 16.23
CA ARG A 38 11.76 -19.53 15.70
C ARG A 38 12.77 -20.65 15.98
N GLY A 39 12.66 -21.31 17.13
CA GLY A 39 13.46 -22.48 17.46
C GLY A 39 13.19 -23.65 16.51
N ALA A 40 11.93 -23.93 16.20
CA ALA A 40 11.54 -24.96 15.24
C ALA A 40 11.99 -24.62 13.81
N ALA A 41 11.74 -23.38 13.34
CA ALA A 41 12.18 -22.93 12.01
C ALA A 41 13.70 -23.06 11.81
N ARG A 42 14.51 -22.82 12.84
CA ARG A 42 15.98 -23.01 12.78
C ARG A 42 16.43 -24.47 12.76
N ARG A 43 15.70 -25.37 13.43
CA ARG A 43 16.06 -26.80 13.53
C ARG A 43 15.67 -27.61 12.30
N ILE A 44 14.55 -27.28 11.66
CA ILE A 44 14.00 -28.02 10.52
C ILE A 44 15.03 -28.20 9.38
N PRO A 45 15.71 -27.15 8.88
CA PRO A 45 16.70 -27.31 7.81
C PRO A 45 17.89 -28.19 8.20
N ARG A 46 18.19 -28.30 9.50
CA ARG A 46 19.29 -29.11 10.04
C ARG A 46 18.85 -30.53 10.41
N ALA A 47 17.56 -30.84 10.32
CA ALA A 47 16.94 -32.04 10.89
C ALA A 47 17.29 -32.27 12.38
N GLU A 48 17.65 -31.21 13.12
CA GLU A 48 18.15 -31.32 14.48
C GLU A 48 17.02 -31.66 15.45
N ARG A 49 17.05 -32.86 16.04
CA ARG A 49 15.96 -33.39 16.89
C ARG A 49 14.59 -33.43 16.19
N MET A 50 14.58 -33.44 14.85
CA MET A 50 13.37 -33.49 14.03
C MET A 50 13.57 -34.48 12.87
N PRO A 51 13.64 -35.80 13.15
CA PRO A 51 14.03 -36.82 12.17
C PRO A 51 13.09 -36.91 10.97
N ALA A 52 11.83 -36.45 11.10
CA ALA A 52 10.90 -36.37 9.97
C ALA A 52 11.43 -35.50 8.81
N TYR A 53 12.25 -34.48 9.09
CA TYR A 53 12.82 -33.56 8.10
C TYR A 53 14.20 -33.99 7.59
N ALA A 54 14.64 -35.22 7.87
CA ALA A 54 15.89 -35.75 7.35
C ALA A 54 15.81 -36.06 5.84
N PRO A 55 16.95 -36.01 5.11
CA PRO A 55 18.26 -35.54 5.57
C PRO A 55 18.36 -34.01 5.70
N ALA A 56 19.34 -33.52 6.46
CA ALA A 56 19.60 -32.08 6.60
C ALA A 56 19.83 -31.42 5.23
N GLY A 57 19.38 -30.18 5.08
CA GLY A 57 19.45 -29.40 3.84
C GLY A 57 18.33 -29.68 2.83
N THR A 58 17.42 -30.61 3.10
CA THR A 58 16.31 -30.93 2.18
C THR A 58 15.06 -30.09 2.36
N PHE A 59 15.00 -29.31 3.44
CA PHE A 59 13.91 -28.39 3.74
C PHE A 59 14.44 -27.01 4.04
N GLU A 60 13.71 -26.00 3.61
CA GLU A 60 13.81 -24.65 4.14
C GLU A 60 12.62 -24.38 5.07
N ALA A 61 12.83 -23.50 6.05
CA ALA A 61 11.79 -23.10 6.97
C ALA A 61 11.93 -21.62 7.38
N TYR A 62 10.82 -20.98 7.69
CA TYR A 62 10.79 -19.68 8.34
C TYR A 62 9.66 -19.61 9.37
N ASP A 63 9.83 -18.75 10.37
CA ASP A 63 8.79 -18.35 11.30
C ASP A 63 8.12 -17.04 10.84
N ALA A 64 6.82 -16.92 11.09
CA ALA A 64 6.05 -15.73 10.81
C ALA A 64 4.98 -15.50 11.90
N ARG A 65 4.54 -14.24 12.04
CA ARG A 65 3.52 -13.86 13.02
C ARG A 65 2.16 -14.50 12.64
N HIS A 66 1.49 -15.07 13.63
CA HIS A 66 0.17 -15.68 13.48
C HIS A 66 -0.77 -15.17 14.59
N GLU A 67 -2.06 -15.07 14.32
CA GLU A 67 -3.06 -14.65 15.33
C GLU A 67 -2.99 -15.51 16.61
N ASP A 68 -2.82 -16.83 16.46
CA ASP A 68 -2.63 -17.78 17.57
C ASP A 68 -1.17 -18.03 18.03
N GLY A 69 -0.20 -17.22 17.59
CA GLY A 69 1.19 -17.34 18.02
C GLY A 69 2.22 -17.17 16.89
N THR A 70 3.04 -18.19 16.65
CA THR A 70 4.10 -18.15 15.62
C THR A 70 3.97 -19.32 14.67
N ALA A 71 3.57 -19.03 13.44
CA ALA A 71 3.48 -20.02 12.37
C ALA A 71 4.88 -20.38 11.88
N VAL A 72 5.14 -21.67 11.65
CA VAL A 72 6.34 -22.15 10.98
C VAL A 72 5.94 -22.73 9.64
N TRP A 73 6.53 -22.21 8.58
CA TRP A 73 6.32 -22.64 7.21
C TRP A 73 7.53 -23.41 6.72
N VAL A 74 7.30 -24.46 5.93
CA VAL A 74 8.36 -25.30 5.37
C VAL A 74 8.17 -25.51 3.88
N ARG A 75 9.26 -25.63 3.14
CA ARG A 75 9.24 -26.10 1.74
C ARG A 75 10.30 -27.16 1.50
N TYR A 76 9.99 -28.15 0.68
CA TYR A 76 10.94 -29.18 0.28
C TYR A 76 11.78 -28.71 -0.92
N THR A 77 13.11 -28.71 -0.77
CA THR A 77 14.06 -28.13 -1.74
C THR A 77 15.01 -29.15 -2.35
N ALA A 78 15.00 -30.42 -1.91
CA ALA A 78 15.94 -31.42 -2.40
C ALA A 78 15.83 -31.65 -3.91
N GLY A 79 16.98 -31.62 -4.58
CA GLY A 79 17.09 -31.79 -6.03
C GLY A 79 16.51 -30.63 -6.85
N LEU A 80 16.12 -29.52 -6.21
CA LEU A 80 15.78 -28.28 -6.91
C LEU A 80 17.03 -27.39 -6.98
N PRO A 81 17.14 -26.51 -8.00
CA PRO A 81 18.08 -25.39 -7.94
C PRO A 81 17.87 -24.62 -6.63
N LYS A 82 18.95 -24.06 -6.08
CA LYS A 82 18.85 -23.23 -4.87
C LYS A 82 17.73 -22.20 -5.08
N PRO A 83 16.63 -22.28 -4.31
CA PRO A 83 15.48 -21.46 -4.62
C PRO A 83 15.83 -20.00 -4.38
N ALA A 84 15.23 -19.10 -5.16
CA ALA A 84 15.36 -17.68 -4.93
C ALA A 84 14.94 -17.34 -3.49
N PRO A 85 15.56 -16.31 -2.88
CA PRO A 85 15.05 -15.74 -1.64
C PRO A 85 13.57 -15.43 -1.79
N ARG A 86 12.80 -15.65 -0.71
CA ARG A 86 11.38 -15.31 -0.71
C ARG A 86 11.25 -13.81 -0.99
N PRO A 87 10.37 -13.40 -1.93
CA PRO A 87 10.11 -11.98 -2.11
C PRO A 87 9.58 -11.41 -0.80
N THR A 88 9.99 -10.20 -0.43
CA THR A 88 9.44 -9.47 0.71
C THR A 88 8.12 -8.79 0.36
N SER A 89 7.91 -8.49 -0.92
CA SER A 89 6.72 -7.85 -1.45
C SER A 89 6.28 -8.41 -2.79
N MET A 90 4.99 -8.27 -3.12
CA MET A 90 4.43 -8.64 -4.42
C MET A 90 3.52 -7.55 -4.96
N THR A 91 3.38 -7.52 -6.29
CA THR A 91 2.54 -6.54 -6.99
C THR A 91 1.24 -7.19 -7.46
N TYR A 92 0.13 -6.53 -7.21
CA TYR A 92 -1.21 -6.97 -7.60
C TYR A 92 -1.99 -5.85 -8.28
N ARG A 93 -2.81 -6.19 -9.27
CA ARG A 93 -3.85 -5.35 -9.85
C ARG A 93 -5.16 -5.62 -9.14
N VAL A 94 -5.61 -4.70 -8.30
CA VAL A 94 -6.84 -4.86 -7.52
C VAL A 94 -7.93 -3.94 -8.02
N CYS A 95 -9.18 -4.41 -7.98
CA CYS A 95 -10.35 -3.57 -8.23
C CYS A 95 -10.57 -2.64 -7.03
N ASP A 96 -10.67 -1.35 -7.30
CA ASP A 96 -11.03 -0.31 -6.36
C ASP A 96 -12.31 0.39 -6.85
N ARG A 97 -13.37 0.26 -6.04
CA ARG A 97 -14.69 0.87 -6.26
C ARG A 97 -14.87 2.18 -5.48
N GLY A 98 -13.81 2.68 -4.87
CA GLY A 98 -13.84 3.80 -3.93
C GLY A 98 -14.30 3.39 -2.53
N THR A 99 -13.99 4.24 -1.55
CA THR A 99 -14.38 4.08 -0.14
C THR A 99 -15.39 5.14 0.33
N GLY A 100 -15.75 6.08 -0.55
CA GLY A 100 -16.69 7.16 -0.25
C GLY A 100 -18.15 6.76 -0.29
N SER A 101 -19.04 7.64 0.18
CA SER A 101 -20.49 7.45 0.18
C SER A 101 -21.13 7.46 -1.22
N GLY A 102 -20.36 7.75 -2.27
CA GLY A 102 -20.81 7.78 -3.65
C GLY A 102 -20.02 6.78 -4.50
N TYR A 103 -20.74 6.09 -5.37
CA TYR A 103 -20.12 5.26 -6.40
C TYR A 103 -19.38 6.15 -7.41
N VAL A 104 -18.09 5.90 -7.60
CA VAL A 104 -17.23 6.65 -8.53
C VAL A 104 -16.81 5.84 -9.75
N GLY A 105 -17.38 4.65 -9.93
CA GLY A 105 -16.97 3.69 -10.95
C GLY A 105 -15.87 2.75 -10.50
N VAL A 106 -15.60 1.75 -11.33
CA VAL A 106 -14.52 0.78 -11.14
C VAL A 106 -13.19 1.36 -11.60
N SER A 107 -12.17 1.30 -10.75
CA SER A 107 -10.78 1.55 -11.14
C SER A 107 -9.89 0.35 -10.82
N VAL A 108 -8.86 0.11 -11.63
CA VAL A 108 -7.87 -0.95 -11.36
C VAL A 108 -6.58 -0.31 -10.86
N ARG A 109 -6.14 -0.70 -9.66
CA ARG A 109 -4.92 -0.18 -9.04
C ARG A 109 -3.84 -1.26 -8.99
N SER A 110 -2.66 -0.94 -9.50
CA SER A 110 -1.45 -1.71 -9.21
C SER A 110 -0.90 -1.32 -7.83
N ILE A 111 -0.90 -2.25 -6.89
CA ILE A 111 -0.43 -2.05 -5.52
C ILE A 111 0.71 -3.00 -5.19
N VAL A 112 1.57 -2.60 -4.27
CA VAL A 112 2.66 -3.43 -3.72
C VAL A 112 2.31 -3.75 -2.28
N LEU A 113 2.28 -5.04 -1.94
CA LEU A 113 1.95 -5.54 -0.60
C LEU A 113 3.08 -6.42 -0.08
N SER A 114 3.05 -6.71 1.22
CA SER A 114 3.83 -7.81 1.79
C SER A 114 3.56 -9.12 1.05
N ALA A 115 4.60 -9.92 0.81
CA ALA A 115 4.46 -11.27 0.28
C ALA A 115 3.87 -12.26 1.30
N GLU A 116 3.54 -11.79 2.51
CA GLU A 116 2.95 -12.56 3.59
C GLU A 116 1.47 -12.20 3.79
N CYS A 117 0.67 -13.19 4.14
CA CYS A 117 -0.71 -13.03 4.57
C CYS A 117 -0.73 -12.30 5.92
N PRO A 118 -1.48 -11.19 6.06
CA PRO A 118 -1.47 -10.36 7.27
C PRO A 118 -2.07 -11.08 8.49
N ARG A 119 -2.80 -12.17 8.28
CA ARG A 119 -3.44 -12.94 9.36
C ARG A 119 -2.53 -14.01 9.97
N CYS A 120 -1.76 -14.70 9.13
CA CYS A 120 -1.03 -15.90 9.53
C CYS A 120 0.46 -15.88 9.20
N GLY A 121 0.95 -14.84 8.52
CA GLY A 121 2.33 -14.71 8.07
C GLY A 121 2.73 -15.72 6.99
N GLY A 122 1.81 -16.55 6.51
CA GLY A 122 2.04 -17.48 5.41
C GLY A 122 2.27 -16.76 4.10
N PRO A 123 2.83 -17.44 3.09
CA PRO A 123 3.07 -16.80 1.80
C PRO A 123 1.75 -16.45 1.16
N ARG A 124 1.70 -15.31 0.46
CA ARG A 124 0.59 -15.01 -0.43
C ARG A 124 0.70 -15.79 -1.74
N GLY A 125 -0.44 -16.02 -2.37
CA GLY A 125 -0.51 -16.62 -3.69
C GLY A 125 0.05 -15.71 -4.78
N SER A 126 0.57 -16.31 -5.84
CA SER A 126 0.99 -15.58 -7.04
C SER A 126 -0.21 -14.95 -7.73
N ALA A 127 -0.02 -13.74 -8.26
CA ALA A 127 -1.02 -13.02 -9.04
C ALA A 127 -1.36 -13.76 -10.35
N VAL A 128 -2.63 -14.02 -10.58
CA VAL A 128 -3.19 -14.61 -11.81
C VAL A 128 -4.16 -13.62 -12.45
N PRO A 129 -3.90 -13.13 -13.67
CA PRO A 129 -4.80 -12.23 -14.36
C PRO A 129 -6.21 -12.81 -14.53
N GLN A 130 -7.22 -12.01 -14.22
CA GLN A 130 -8.62 -12.34 -14.41
C GLN A 130 -9.37 -11.13 -15.00
N ARG A 131 -10.13 -11.39 -16.07
CA ARG A 131 -11.06 -10.41 -16.63
C ARG A 131 -12.42 -10.47 -15.95
N PHE A 132 -13.04 -9.33 -15.75
CA PHE A 132 -14.45 -9.22 -15.36
C PHE A 132 -15.10 -8.02 -16.06
N HIS A 133 -16.43 -8.02 -16.13
CA HIS A 133 -17.23 -6.99 -16.76
C HIS A 133 -18.10 -6.29 -15.71
N GLU A 134 -18.02 -4.96 -15.63
CA GLU A 134 -18.76 -4.12 -14.68
C GLU A 134 -18.96 -2.73 -15.32
N ASP A 135 -20.09 -2.07 -15.09
CA ASP A 135 -20.44 -0.76 -15.70
C ASP A 135 -20.34 -0.67 -17.23
N GLY A 136 -20.50 -1.77 -17.95
CA GLY A 136 -20.40 -1.79 -19.41
C GLY A 136 -18.96 -1.84 -19.95
N ASP A 137 -17.97 -1.89 -19.07
CA ASP A 137 -16.55 -1.99 -19.42
C ASP A 137 -15.92 -3.31 -18.95
N TRP A 138 -14.83 -3.70 -19.61
CA TRP A 138 -14.03 -4.87 -19.25
C TRP A 138 -12.75 -4.48 -18.53
N TYR A 139 -12.58 -5.01 -17.33
CA TYR A 139 -11.41 -4.78 -16.49
C TYR A 139 -10.55 -6.03 -16.37
N THR A 140 -9.25 -5.87 -16.11
CA THR A 140 -8.33 -6.96 -15.77
C THR A 140 -7.73 -6.71 -14.40
N VAL A 141 -7.99 -7.63 -13.47
CA VAL A 141 -7.44 -7.65 -12.10
C VAL A 141 -6.65 -8.93 -11.87
N ASP A 142 -5.98 -9.05 -10.75
CA ASP A 142 -5.29 -10.26 -10.34
C ASP A 142 -6.09 -10.99 -9.28
N LYS A 143 -6.32 -12.29 -9.49
CA LYS A 143 -6.75 -13.25 -8.47
C LYS A 143 -5.55 -13.99 -7.91
N TRP A 144 -5.64 -14.41 -6.66
CA TRP A 144 -4.63 -15.28 -6.07
C TRP A 144 -5.24 -16.14 -4.97
N ASP A 145 -4.66 -17.31 -4.77
CA ASP A 145 -5.03 -18.22 -3.70
C ASP A 145 -3.87 -18.34 -2.73
N ASN A 146 -4.12 -17.96 -1.47
CA ASN A 146 -3.10 -18.09 -0.43
C ASN A 146 -2.99 -19.55 0.01
N PRO A 147 -1.79 -20.16 0.02
CA PRO A 147 -1.59 -21.52 0.54
C PRO A 147 -2.04 -21.73 2.00
N CYS A 148 -2.20 -20.65 2.76
CA CYS A 148 -2.75 -20.68 4.12
C CYS A 148 -4.28 -20.83 4.19
N GLY A 149 -4.99 -20.74 3.06
CA GLY A 149 -6.45 -20.81 3.00
C GLY A 149 -7.17 -19.52 3.39
N HIS A 150 -6.47 -18.48 3.87
CA HIS A 150 -7.07 -17.18 4.13
C HIS A 150 -7.40 -16.47 2.81
N VAL A 151 -8.64 -15.97 2.73
CA VAL A 151 -9.12 -15.18 1.59
C VAL A 151 -8.72 -13.72 1.77
N ASP A 152 -7.97 -13.19 0.82
CA ASP A 152 -7.69 -11.77 0.71
C ASP A 152 -8.71 -11.10 -0.20
N THR A 153 -9.66 -10.38 0.37
CA THR A 153 -10.59 -9.58 -0.43
C THR A 153 -9.87 -8.33 -0.96
N TYR A 154 -10.25 -7.85 -2.15
CA TYR A 154 -9.67 -6.60 -2.71
C TYR A 154 -9.84 -5.41 -1.75
N THR A 155 -10.96 -5.32 -1.03
CA THR A 155 -11.18 -4.29 -0.03
C THR A 155 -10.20 -4.39 1.14
N SER A 156 -10.00 -5.58 1.70
CA SER A 156 -9.03 -5.81 2.79
C SER A 156 -7.61 -5.47 2.38
N VAL A 157 -7.26 -5.82 1.15
CA VAL A 157 -5.96 -5.59 0.53
C VAL A 157 -5.71 -4.11 0.27
N LEU A 158 -6.71 -3.38 -0.25
CA LEU A 158 -6.62 -1.93 -0.41
C LEU A 158 -6.47 -1.25 0.95
N ALA A 159 -7.21 -1.68 1.97
CA ALA A 159 -7.07 -1.14 3.32
C ALA A 159 -5.68 -1.39 3.91
N GLU A 160 -5.09 -2.57 3.69
CA GLU A 160 -3.70 -2.86 4.07
C GLU A 160 -2.70 -1.97 3.34
N TYR A 161 -2.80 -1.88 2.01
CA TYR A 161 -1.95 -1.00 1.22
C TYR A 161 -2.02 0.46 1.73
N LEU A 162 -3.22 0.98 2.00
CA LEU A 162 -3.39 2.35 2.50
C LEU A 162 -2.81 2.53 3.90
N ARG A 163 -2.96 1.54 4.80
CA ARG A 163 -2.32 1.58 6.13
C ARG A 163 -0.81 1.58 6.04
N ASP A 164 -0.21 0.70 5.25
CA ASP A 164 1.25 0.60 5.09
C ASP A 164 1.81 1.89 4.49
N ARG A 165 1.09 2.47 3.52
CA ARG A 165 1.45 3.75 2.92
C ARG A 165 1.35 4.90 3.91
N LYS A 166 0.33 4.91 4.76
CA LYS A 166 0.18 5.90 5.83
C LYS A 166 1.32 5.77 6.85
N LEU A 167 1.65 4.57 7.30
CA LEU A 167 2.76 4.34 8.23
C LEU A 167 4.11 4.79 7.64
N ALA A 168 4.34 4.51 6.35
CA ALA A 168 5.52 4.99 5.65
C ALA A 168 5.53 6.52 5.53
N LEU A 169 4.37 7.13 5.33
CA LEU A 169 4.22 8.58 5.29
C LEU A 169 4.52 9.21 6.65
N ASP A 170 3.96 8.68 7.73
CA ASP A 170 4.17 9.15 9.09
C ASP A 170 5.66 9.03 9.47
N ALA A 171 6.32 7.92 9.16
CA ALA A 171 7.76 7.76 9.36
C ALA A 171 8.60 8.78 8.56
N LEU A 172 8.15 9.16 7.36
CA LEU A 172 8.82 10.22 6.59
C LEU A 172 8.61 11.60 7.21
N ARG A 173 7.44 11.88 7.80
CA ARG A 173 7.19 13.13 8.53
C ARG A 173 8.12 13.23 9.73
N ASP A 174 8.22 12.16 10.52
CA ASP A 174 9.10 12.09 11.69
C ASP A 174 10.59 12.30 11.31
N HIS A 175 11.00 11.82 10.13
CA HIS A 175 12.38 11.98 9.65
C HIS A 175 12.68 13.33 9.00
N ALA A 176 11.67 13.98 8.41
CA ALA A 176 11.84 15.23 7.69
C ALA A 176 11.82 16.47 8.59
N ASP A 177 11.69 16.27 9.92
CA ASP A 177 11.59 17.34 10.92
C ASP A 177 10.57 18.41 10.50
N LEU A 178 9.38 17.95 10.12
CA LEU A 178 8.32 18.83 9.62
C LEU A 178 7.71 19.73 10.71
N ASP A 179 8.24 19.68 11.94
CA ASP A 179 7.75 20.47 13.06
C ASP A 179 8.19 21.96 12.96
N GLU A 180 9.17 22.29 12.11
CA GLU A 180 9.61 23.68 11.83
C GLU A 180 9.01 24.27 10.54
N VAL A 181 7.96 23.65 10.01
CA VAL A 181 7.31 24.13 8.78
C VAL A 181 6.55 25.43 9.06
N GLY A 182 6.62 26.38 8.12
CA GLY A 182 5.96 27.69 8.24
C GLY A 182 4.44 27.60 8.41
N ASP A 183 3.81 28.74 8.74
CA ASP A 183 2.38 28.86 8.97
C ASP A 183 1.55 29.14 7.70
N GLY A 184 2.16 28.98 6.52
CA GLY A 184 1.49 29.15 5.23
C GLY A 184 0.46 28.05 4.93
N GLU A 185 -0.57 28.40 4.13
CA GLU A 185 -1.72 27.53 3.79
C GLU A 185 -1.32 26.13 3.30
N TYR A 186 -0.18 26.02 2.62
CA TYR A 186 0.31 24.76 2.05
C TYR A 186 1.70 24.35 2.52
N ASP A 187 2.23 24.96 3.58
CA ASP A 187 3.62 24.69 3.98
C ASP A 187 3.79 23.21 4.39
N GLU A 188 2.88 22.65 5.21
CA GLU A 188 2.87 21.22 5.58
C GLU A 188 2.72 20.27 4.36
N PRO A 189 1.71 20.45 3.46
CA PRO A 189 1.62 19.75 2.19
C PRO A 189 2.91 19.76 1.35
N VAL A 190 3.55 20.93 1.25
CA VAL A 190 4.75 21.13 0.45
C VAL A 190 5.94 20.41 1.05
N ALA A 191 6.10 20.50 2.37
CA ALA A 191 7.16 19.82 3.08
C ALA A 191 7.02 18.30 2.96
N LEU A 192 5.79 17.78 3.04
CA LEU A 192 5.49 16.38 2.74
C LEU A 192 5.89 15.97 1.32
N LEU A 193 5.51 16.75 0.30
CA LEU A 193 5.86 16.46 -1.09
C LEU A 193 7.37 16.50 -1.34
N ASN A 194 8.08 17.41 -0.67
CA ASN A 194 9.53 17.49 -0.74
C ASN A 194 10.19 16.25 -0.12
N ALA A 195 9.75 15.83 1.07
CA ALA A 195 10.22 14.59 1.71
C ALA A 195 9.97 13.37 0.82
N LEU A 196 8.77 13.26 0.23
CA LEU A 196 8.43 12.21 -0.72
C LEU A 196 9.29 12.24 -1.97
N ALA A 197 9.63 13.43 -2.50
CA ALA A 197 10.47 13.57 -3.69
C ALA A 197 11.92 13.11 -3.47
N LEU A 198 12.40 13.07 -2.22
CA LEU A 198 13.72 12.50 -1.89
C LEU A 198 13.72 10.98 -1.95
N VAL A 199 12.61 10.35 -1.54
CA VAL A 199 12.48 8.89 -1.46
C VAL A 199 11.98 8.27 -2.76
N LEU A 200 11.05 8.95 -3.45
CA LEU A 200 10.32 8.43 -4.60
C LEU A 200 10.67 9.18 -5.87
N ARG A 201 11.86 8.90 -6.41
CA ARG A 201 12.41 9.60 -7.59
C ARG A 201 11.51 9.56 -8.84
N SER A 202 10.62 8.58 -8.95
CA SER A 202 9.74 8.36 -10.09
C SER A 202 8.26 8.66 -9.84
N ALA A 203 7.91 9.19 -8.65
CA ALA A 203 6.52 9.49 -8.32
C ALA A 203 5.97 10.66 -9.16
N SER A 204 4.72 10.48 -9.60
CA SER A 204 3.96 11.42 -10.43
C SER A 204 3.13 12.40 -9.58
N ALA A 205 2.59 13.45 -10.19
CA ALA A 205 1.61 14.32 -9.51
C ALA A 205 0.31 13.59 -9.11
N ARG A 206 -0.06 12.50 -9.80
CA ARG A 206 -1.15 11.63 -9.36
C ARG A 206 -0.81 10.98 -8.01
N ASP A 207 0.46 10.60 -7.82
CA ASP A 207 0.93 10.09 -6.53
C ASP A 207 0.95 11.20 -5.48
N ALA A 208 1.37 12.44 -5.84
CA ALA A 208 1.29 13.61 -4.96
C ALA A 208 -0.13 13.81 -4.41
N SER A 209 -1.13 13.88 -5.28
CA SER A 209 -2.53 14.08 -4.88
C SER A 209 -3.00 13.02 -3.87
N ARG A 210 -2.70 11.74 -4.15
CA ARG A 210 -3.04 10.62 -3.26
C ARG A 210 -2.32 10.67 -1.92
N PHE A 211 -1.05 11.07 -1.90
CA PHE A 211 -0.29 11.22 -0.67
C PHE A 211 -0.79 12.38 0.18
N LEU A 212 -1.15 13.49 -0.45
CA LEU A 212 -1.75 14.62 0.23
C LEU A 212 -3.09 14.23 0.86
N GLU A 213 -3.95 13.51 0.12
CA GLU A 213 -5.20 12.97 0.66
C GLU A 213 -4.96 12.03 1.85
N LEU A 214 -4.02 11.08 1.72
CA LEU A 214 -3.63 10.17 2.81
C LEU A 214 -3.07 10.90 4.04
N GLY A 215 -2.39 12.02 3.83
CA GLY A 215 -1.84 12.88 4.87
C GLY A 215 -2.87 13.79 5.54
N GLY A 216 -4.13 13.79 5.09
CA GLY A 216 -5.19 14.67 5.60
C GLY A 216 -5.29 16.02 4.87
N TYR A 217 -4.47 16.26 3.85
CA TYR A 217 -4.43 17.49 3.06
C TYR A 217 -5.31 17.39 1.80
N GLY A 218 -6.58 17.00 1.97
CA GLY A 218 -7.49 16.72 0.86
C GLY A 218 -7.68 17.89 -0.12
N GLU A 219 -7.69 19.14 0.38
CA GLU A 219 -7.77 20.33 -0.46
C GLU A 219 -6.53 20.45 -1.37
N ALA A 220 -5.33 20.42 -0.80
CA ALA A 220 -4.07 20.46 -1.55
C ALA A 220 -3.99 19.32 -2.57
N GLY A 221 -4.41 18.11 -2.18
CA GLY A 221 -4.47 16.95 -3.06
C GLY A 221 -5.39 17.18 -4.27
N ARG A 222 -6.57 17.77 -4.05
CA ARG A 222 -7.50 18.13 -5.12
C ARG A 222 -6.90 19.18 -6.06
N ARG A 223 -6.26 20.22 -5.53
CA ARG A 223 -5.61 21.29 -6.33
C ARG A 223 -4.50 20.75 -7.22
N VAL A 224 -3.65 19.87 -6.69
CA VAL A 224 -2.61 19.20 -7.48
C VAL A 224 -3.20 18.37 -8.62
N GLU A 225 -4.33 17.68 -8.39
CA GLU A 225 -4.97 16.88 -9.44
C GLU A 225 -5.67 17.73 -10.51
N GLU A 226 -6.30 18.84 -10.11
CA GLU A 226 -6.86 19.86 -11.02
C GLU A 226 -5.74 20.40 -11.95
N GLU A 227 -4.63 20.86 -11.38
CA GLU A 227 -3.47 21.37 -12.13
C GLU A 227 -2.85 20.30 -13.04
N ARG A 228 -2.70 19.06 -12.54
CA ARG A 228 -2.19 17.93 -13.32
C ARG A 228 -3.06 17.64 -14.55
N THR A 229 -4.38 17.82 -14.42
CA THR A 229 -5.33 17.55 -15.51
C THR A 229 -5.37 18.70 -16.51
N ALA A 230 -5.15 19.94 -16.06
CA ALA A 230 -5.06 21.10 -16.93
C ALA A 230 -3.76 21.13 -17.76
N ARG A 231 -2.64 20.63 -17.21
CA ARG A 231 -1.35 20.64 -17.92
C ARG A 231 -1.27 19.58 -19.03
N GLU A 232 -0.74 20.00 -20.18
CA GLU A 232 -0.32 19.07 -21.23
C GLU A 232 0.94 18.27 -20.85
N THR A 233 1.78 18.85 -19.99
CA THR A 233 3.05 18.26 -19.57
C THR A 233 2.92 17.43 -18.30
N ARG A 234 3.79 16.42 -18.19
CA ARG A 234 3.84 15.56 -16.98
C ARG A 234 4.30 16.38 -15.78
N MET A 235 3.46 16.45 -14.76
CA MET A 235 3.78 17.07 -13.47
C MET A 235 4.44 16.06 -12.51
N THR A 236 5.59 16.43 -11.93
CA THR A 236 6.32 15.63 -10.92
C THR A 236 5.94 16.01 -9.49
N LEU A 237 6.40 15.25 -8.48
CA LEU A 237 6.24 15.65 -7.06
C LEU A 237 6.84 17.04 -6.77
N ARG A 238 7.99 17.37 -7.36
CA ARG A 238 8.64 18.67 -7.17
C ARG A 238 7.87 19.80 -7.83
N ASP A 239 7.24 19.54 -8.98
CA ASP A 239 6.36 20.52 -9.62
C ASP A 239 5.11 20.76 -8.78
N ALA A 240 4.54 19.71 -8.18
CA ALA A 240 3.42 19.83 -7.23
C ALA A 240 3.82 20.63 -5.98
N ALA A 241 5.00 20.36 -5.41
CA ALA A 241 5.54 21.10 -4.27
C ALA A 241 5.79 22.58 -4.59
N ARG A 242 6.17 22.91 -5.84
CA ARG A 242 6.32 24.30 -6.30
C ARG A 242 4.99 24.99 -6.58
N TYR A 243 4.04 24.25 -7.14
CA TYR A 243 2.72 24.76 -7.52
C TYR A 243 1.91 25.25 -6.31
N LEU A 244 1.94 24.54 -5.18
CA LEU A 244 1.11 24.89 -4.03
C LEU A 244 1.44 26.28 -3.43
N PRO A 245 2.72 26.65 -3.17
CA PRO A 245 3.06 28.02 -2.75
C PRO A 245 2.73 29.07 -3.80
N GLU A 246 2.94 28.77 -5.10
CA GLU A 246 2.55 29.68 -6.20
C GLU A 246 1.03 29.94 -6.18
N LEU A 247 0.23 28.91 -5.90
CA LEU A 247 -1.22 29.01 -5.75
C LEU A 247 -1.63 29.84 -4.52
N ALA A 248 -0.99 29.64 -3.37
CA ALA A 248 -1.26 30.45 -2.16
C ALA A 248 -0.91 31.93 -2.40
N ALA A 249 0.28 32.20 -2.94
CA ALA A 249 0.70 33.56 -3.25
C ALA A 249 -0.22 34.26 -4.26
N ALA A 250 -0.70 33.53 -5.28
CA ALA A 250 -1.68 34.05 -6.24
C ALA A 250 -3.03 34.38 -5.57
N ARG A 251 -3.45 33.59 -4.57
CA ARG A 251 -4.66 33.86 -3.78
C ARG A 251 -4.48 35.08 -2.87
N ASP A 252 -3.33 35.23 -2.23
CA ASP A 252 -3.04 36.37 -1.35
C ASP A 252 -2.90 37.68 -2.13
N ALA A 253 -2.31 37.63 -3.33
CA ALA A 253 -2.21 38.78 -4.23
C ALA A 253 -3.57 39.18 -4.86
N CYS A 254 -4.60 38.34 -4.73
CA CYS A 254 -5.93 38.62 -5.26
C CYS A 254 -6.64 39.69 -4.41
N THR A 255 -6.36 40.95 -4.73
CA THR A 255 -6.94 42.13 -4.05
C THR A 255 -8.27 42.59 -4.66
N LYS A 256 -8.68 42.04 -5.82
CA LYS A 256 -9.93 42.38 -6.53
C LYS A 256 -10.45 41.15 -7.31
N CYS A 257 -11.36 40.37 -6.73
CA CYS A 257 -12.09 39.36 -7.51
C CYS A 257 -13.15 40.11 -8.36
N ASP A 258 -13.17 39.90 -9.67
CA ASP A 258 -14.27 40.37 -10.53
C ASP A 258 -15.33 39.26 -10.58
N GLY A 259 -16.43 39.42 -9.84
CA GLY A 259 -17.52 38.43 -9.82
C GLY A 259 -17.20 37.08 -9.18
N GLY A 260 -16.22 37.00 -8.27
CA GLY A 260 -15.89 35.76 -7.56
C GLY A 260 -14.99 34.80 -8.32
N TRP A 261 -14.33 35.27 -9.37
CA TRP A 261 -13.26 34.56 -10.08
C TRP A 261 -11.93 35.29 -9.89
N VAL A 262 -10.86 34.51 -9.81
CA VAL A 262 -9.47 34.93 -9.72
C VAL A 262 -8.81 34.45 -10.99
N ASP A 263 -8.50 35.38 -11.88
CA ASP A 263 -7.69 35.09 -13.05
C ASP A 263 -6.23 35.12 -12.60
N TYR A 264 -5.59 33.96 -12.56
CA TYR A 264 -4.14 33.88 -12.39
C TYR A 264 -3.51 33.51 -13.71
N ARG A 265 -2.33 34.08 -13.97
CA ARG A 265 -1.57 33.79 -15.17
C ARG A 265 -0.75 32.52 -14.93
N GLY A 266 -1.08 31.47 -15.65
CA GLY A 266 -0.30 30.23 -15.72
C GLY A 266 1.10 30.48 -16.23
N ARG A 267 1.97 29.48 -16.05
CA ARG A 267 3.40 29.55 -16.40
C ARG A 267 3.64 29.65 -17.92
N ASP A 268 2.67 29.19 -18.70
CA ASP A 268 2.55 29.30 -20.15
C ASP A 268 2.03 30.67 -20.62
N GLY A 269 1.59 31.52 -19.69
CA GLY A 269 1.02 32.82 -19.99
C GLY A 269 -0.49 32.81 -20.22
N GLU A 270 -1.15 31.63 -20.17
CA GLU A 270 -2.60 31.52 -20.25
C GLU A 270 -3.26 31.96 -18.94
N PHE A 271 -4.45 32.53 -19.02
CA PHE A 271 -5.23 32.89 -17.84
C PHE A 271 -6.08 31.70 -17.42
N VAL A 272 -5.93 31.28 -16.18
CA VAL A 272 -6.79 30.28 -15.57
C VAL A 272 -7.65 30.97 -14.52
N SER A 273 -8.97 30.88 -14.68
CA SER A 273 -9.93 31.46 -13.75
C SER A 273 -10.25 30.45 -12.64
N LEU A 274 -9.82 30.71 -11.41
CA LEU A 274 -10.26 29.95 -10.22
C LEU A 274 -11.37 30.70 -9.52
N ARG A 275 -12.34 29.98 -8.95
CA ARG A 275 -13.32 30.65 -8.07
C ARG A 275 -12.64 31.17 -6.80
N CYS A 276 -12.81 32.45 -6.52
CA CYS A 276 -12.29 33.14 -5.34
C CYS A 276 -12.97 32.60 -4.07
N GLY A 277 -12.19 32.02 -3.15
CA GLY A 277 -12.70 31.52 -1.87
C GLY A 277 -13.16 32.61 -0.90
N THR A 278 -12.61 33.83 -1.02
CA THR A 278 -12.90 34.98 -0.16
C THR A 278 -14.29 35.57 -0.44
N CYS A 279 -14.68 35.64 -1.72
CA CYS A 279 -15.96 36.23 -2.14
C CYS A 279 -17.18 35.33 -1.82
N ARG A 280 -16.98 34.10 -1.30
CA ARG A 280 -18.05 33.19 -0.89
C ARG A 280 -18.69 33.54 0.46
N ARG A 281 -18.07 34.39 1.29
CA ARG A 281 -18.57 34.68 2.65
C ARG A 281 -19.75 35.68 2.71
N GLU A 282 -20.08 36.38 1.63
CA GLU A 282 -21.11 37.44 1.66
C GLU A 282 -22.32 37.25 0.74
N ALA A 283 -22.49 36.09 0.11
CA ALA A 283 -23.79 35.77 -0.51
C ALA A 283 -24.80 35.32 0.55
N ARG A 284 -25.12 36.18 1.53
CA ARG A 284 -26.42 36.13 2.19
C ARG A 284 -27.45 36.53 1.14
N ALA A 285 -28.41 35.65 0.88
CA ALA A 285 -29.57 35.99 0.09
C ALA A 285 -30.27 37.19 0.75
N HIS A 286 -30.14 38.36 0.15
CA HIS A 286 -31.09 39.44 0.40
C HIS A 286 -32.37 39.05 -0.33
N ALA A 287 -33.45 38.90 0.45
CA ALA A 287 -34.81 38.72 -0.02
C ALA A 287 -35.28 39.93 -0.84
#